data_AF-A0A7M2X1Z1-F1
#
_entry.id   AF-A0A7M2X1Z1-F1
#
_cell.length_a   1.000
_cell.length_b   1.000
_cell.length_c   1.000
_cell.angle_alpha   90.00
_cell.angle_beta   90.00
_cell.angle_gamma   90.00
#
_symmetry.space_group_name_H-M   'P 1'
#
loop_
_entity.id
_entity.type
_entity.pdbx_description
1 polymer ?
#
loop_
_entity_poly.entity_id
_entity_poly.type
_entity_poly.pdbx_seq_one_letter_code
_entity_poly.pdbx_strand_id
1 'polypeptide(L)'
;MKRRTFLTSVLAGSLVAASLPGLARAADAGFSFDDKKGEHLDVLLDGKVVTRYMYAHDTSTKERAAETYKPYLHVFDAEGKAPITKGPGGQFTHHRGIFIGWNKITFEGKSYDRWHMKAGDIVHQSFSGQKADAAEASFSSNTIWQADKPDRAIIEEERTMTVRRGGAGRIVIDFTSKLKAPNGEVKLDGDPEHAGIHFRPANEVDLSAGVYVYPKENADAHKDKDYPWVGQTFKLNGNSYSVVEMSHPTNPTGTRWSAYRNYGRFGAFPTATIKQGDTLTVKYRFVIADGPMPSTEAIQKSYDEFAGATTPSPVPMVTVKPAEGSKPSAPKKAPAEGKPTDQPAKAGNPLK
;
A
#
# COMPACT_ATOMS: atom_id res chain seq x y z
N MET A 1 -52.11 76.49 -2.32
CA MET A 1 -51.01 77.06 -1.50
C MET A 1 -50.08 75.92 -1.07
N LYS A 2 -48.85 75.94 -1.60
CA LYS A 2 -47.60 75.26 -1.19
C LYS A 2 -47.59 73.74 -0.88
N ARG A 3 -47.08 72.99 -1.88
CA ARG A 3 -46.43 71.67 -1.74
C ARG A 3 -45.26 71.73 -0.75
N ARG A 4 -45.08 70.71 0.09
CA ARG A 4 -43.83 70.47 0.85
C ARG A 4 -43.25 69.11 0.45
N THR A 5 -42.11 69.19 -0.23
CA THR A 5 -41.22 68.08 -0.59
C THR A 5 -40.43 67.67 0.65
N PHE A 6 -40.40 66.38 0.99
CA PHE A 6 -39.46 65.83 1.96
C PHE A 6 -38.29 65.17 1.20
N LEU A 7 -37.07 65.64 1.49
CA LEU A 7 -35.82 65.03 1.06
C LEU A 7 -35.53 63.80 1.93
N THR A 8 -35.33 62.65 1.31
CA THR A 8 -34.85 61.42 1.95
C THR A 8 -33.32 61.45 1.97
N SER A 9 -32.70 61.56 3.14
CA SER A 9 -31.26 61.33 3.31
C SER A 9 -30.97 59.83 3.38
N VAL A 10 -30.14 59.34 2.45
CA VAL A 10 -29.57 57.98 2.48
C VAL A 10 -28.28 58.03 3.29
N LEU A 11 -28.25 57.35 4.45
CA LEU A 11 -27.04 57.12 5.23
C LEU A 11 -26.36 55.85 4.72
N ALA A 12 -25.17 55.98 4.12
CA ALA A 12 -24.34 54.85 3.73
C ALA A 12 -23.64 54.28 4.98
N GLY A 13 -24.09 53.11 5.44
CA GLY A 13 -23.41 52.35 6.50
C GLY A 13 -22.29 51.49 5.92
N SER A 14 -21.04 51.78 6.27
CA SER A 14 -19.88 50.95 5.97
C SER A 14 -19.92 49.66 6.79
N LEU A 15 -20.09 48.52 6.14
CA LEU A 15 -19.95 47.19 6.74
C LEU A 15 -18.46 46.90 6.96
N VAL A 16 -18.00 46.90 8.21
CA VAL A 16 -16.68 46.37 8.57
C VAL A 16 -16.83 44.85 8.73
N ALA A 17 -16.32 44.10 7.75
CA ALA A 17 -16.22 42.65 7.85
C ALA A 17 -15.11 42.29 8.85
N ALA A 18 -15.49 41.89 10.06
CA ALA A 18 -14.56 41.32 11.02
C ALA A 18 -14.15 39.92 10.57
N SER A 19 -12.92 39.78 10.08
CA SER A 19 -12.28 38.49 9.82
C SER A 19 -11.99 37.79 11.15
N LEU A 20 -12.80 36.78 11.50
CA LEU A 20 -12.47 35.88 12.59
C LEU A 20 -11.21 35.07 12.19
N PRO A 21 -10.13 35.10 12.98
CA PRO A 21 -8.98 34.24 12.74
C PRO A 21 -9.43 32.78 12.85
N GLY A 22 -9.20 32.01 11.78
CA GLY A 22 -9.46 30.58 11.79
C GLY A 22 -8.67 29.92 12.92
N LEU A 23 -9.39 29.21 13.80
CA LEU A 23 -8.78 28.31 14.78
C LEU A 23 -7.99 27.24 14.00
N ALA A 24 -6.67 27.42 13.89
CA ALA A 24 -5.78 26.35 13.50
C ALA A 24 -5.93 25.26 14.57
N ARG A 25 -6.59 24.16 14.21
CA ARG A 25 -6.64 22.95 15.03
C ARG A 25 -5.19 22.53 15.24
N ALA A 26 -4.72 22.55 16.49
CA ALA A 26 -3.42 22.00 16.82
C ALA A 26 -3.37 20.58 16.25
N ALA A 27 -2.34 20.24 15.48
CA ALA A 27 -2.18 18.89 14.98
C ALA A 27 -2.18 17.95 16.20
N ASP A 28 -3.09 16.98 16.23
CA ASP A 28 -3.11 15.96 17.27
C ASP A 28 -1.75 15.26 17.24
N ALA A 29 -0.94 15.45 18.29
CA ALA A 29 0.37 14.81 18.39
C ALA A 29 0.18 13.31 18.62
N GLY A 30 0.76 12.47 17.77
CA GLY A 30 0.59 11.02 17.85
C GLY A 30 -0.24 10.41 16.73
N PHE A 31 -0.69 9.18 16.95
CA PHE A 31 -1.56 8.48 16.03
C PHE A 31 -3.03 8.74 16.33
N SER A 32 -3.85 8.77 15.28
CA SER A 32 -5.30 8.83 15.37
C SER A 32 -5.97 8.15 14.17
N PHE A 33 -7.29 8.03 14.21
CA PHE A 33 -8.09 7.47 13.13
C PHE A 33 -9.09 8.50 12.58
N ASP A 34 -9.30 8.51 11.26
CA ASP A 34 -10.44 9.15 10.60
C ASP A 34 -11.16 8.08 9.77
N ASP A 35 -12.31 7.61 10.27
CA ASP A 35 -13.11 6.59 9.60
C ASP A 35 -14.17 7.23 8.69
N LYS A 36 -14.05 7.02 7.38
CA LYS A 36 -15.14 7.22 6.44
C LYS A 36 -15.94 5.94 6.38
N LYS A 37 -16.92 5.83 7.30
CA LYS A 37 -17.72 4.63 7.51
C LYS A 37 -18.26 4.06 6.20
N GLY A 38 -17.94 2.80 5.93
CA GLY A 38 -18.37 2.07 4.73
C GLY A 38 -17.44 2.26 3.52
N GLU A 39 -16.40 3.10 3.62
CA GLU A 39 -15.48 3.40 2.53
C GLU A 39 -14.04 2.99 2.89
N HIS A 40 -13.46 3.66 3.89
CA HIS A 40 -12.08 3.47 4.30
C HIS A 40 -11.78 4.03 5.69
N LEU A 41 -10.74 3.49 6.34
CA LEU A 41 -10.20 3.96 7.60
C LEU A 41 -8.81 4.57 7.37
N ASP A 42 -8.67 5.87 7.64
CA ASP A 42 -7.36 6.53 7.63
C ASP A 42 -6.69 6.37 9.00
N VAL A 43 -5.42 5.99 8.96
CA VAL A 43 -4.51 6.11 10.11
C VAL A 43 -3.70 7.38 9.91
N LEU A 44 -3.79 8.29 10.86
CA LEU A 44 -3.08 9.55 10.85
C LEU A 44 -1.89 9.50 11.81
N LEU A 45 -0.85 10.24 11.47
CA LEU A 45 0.29 10.55 12.32
C LEU A 45 0.51 12.06 12.29
N ASP A 46 0.39 12.72 13.44
CA ASP A 46 0.55 14.18 13.55
C ASP A 46 -0.33 14.94 12.53
N GLY A 47 -1.57 14.46 12.35
CA GLY A 47 -2.56 15.00 11.41
C GLY A 47 -2.35 14.64 9.93
N LYS A 48 -1.34 13.85 9.58
CA LYS A 48 -1.09 13.40 8.19
C LYS A 48 -1.49 11.95 8.00
N VAL A 49 -2.15 11.62 6.89
CA VAL A 49 -2.47 10.22 6.57
C VAL A 49 -1.17 9.45 6.33
N VAL A 50 -0.95 8.35 7.06
CA VAL A 50 0.19 7.44 6.85
C VAL A 50 -0.23 6.15 6.17
N THR A 51 -1.43 5.65 6.48
CA THR A 51 -2.03 4.51 5.79
C THR A 51 -3.55 4.71 5.66
N ARG A 52 -4.15 4.06 4.65
CA ARG A 52 -5.60 4.01 4.45
C ARG A 52 -6.04 2.58 4.21
N TYR A 53 -6.86 2.04 5.09
CA TYR A 53 -7.46 0.73 4.90
C TYR A 53 -8.73 0.86 4.09
N MET A 54 -8.70 0.41 2.84
CA MET A 54 -9.85 0.40 1.95
C MET A 54 -10.72 -0.80 2.30
N TYR A 55 -12.00 -0.59 2.60
CA TYR A 55 -12.88 -1.67 3.03
C TYR A 55 -14.33 -1.59 2.50
N ALA A 56 -14.63 -0.60 1.64
CA ALA A 56 -15.87 -0.57 0.88
C ALA A 56 -16.19 -1.93 0.24
N HIS A 57 -17.49 -2.25 0.16
CA HIS A 57 -18.04 -3.32 -0.65
C HIS A 57 -19.32 -2.83 -1.31
N ASP A 58 -19.26 -2.57 -2.61
CA ASP A 58 -20.32 -1.96 -3.40
C ASP A 58 -20.46 -2.69 -4.73
N THR A 59 -21.54 -3.46 -4.85
CA THR A 59 -21.86 -4.28 -6.03
C THR A 59 -22.91 -3.64 -6.94
N SER A 60 -23.23 -2.35 -6.72
CA SER A 60 -24.27 -1.64 -7.46
C SER A 60 -23.96 -1.50 -8.96
N THR A 61 -22.68 -1.41 -9.32
CA THR A 61 -22.21 -1.40 -10.71
C THR A 61 -21.01 -2.33 -10.89
N LYS A 62 -20.68 -2.68 -12.14
CA LYS A 62 -19.48 -3.50 -12.44
C LYS A 62 -18.19 -2.77 -12.06
N GLU A 63 -18.18 -1.46 -12.23
CA GLU A 63 -17.04 -0.60 -11.92
C GLU A 63 -16.83 -0.53 -10.41
N ARG A 64 -17.90 -0.28 -9.63
CA ARG A 64 -17.84 -0.27 -8.17
C ARG A 64 -17.49 -1.64 -7.60
N ALA A 65 -18.06 -2.71 -8.17
CA ALA A 65 -17.69 -4.07 -7.78
C ALA A 65 -16.19 -4.33 -8.04
N ALA A 66 -15.68 -3.91 -9.20
CA ALA A 66 -14.27 -4.01 -9.52
C ALA A 66 -13.40 -3.20 -8.55
N GLU A 67 -13.84 -2.02 -8.10
CA GLU A 67 -13.10 -1.18 -7.16
C GLU A 67 -13.09 -1.74 -5.73
N THR A 68 -14.16 -2.42 -5.33
CA THR A 68 -14.46 -2.72 -3.91
C THR A 68 -14.53 -4.21 -3.55
N TYR A 69 -14.25 -5.13 -4.48
CA TYR A 69 -14.26 -6.60 -4.23
C TYR A 69 -13.26 -7.13 -3.17
N LYS A 70 -12.40 -6.28 -2.61
CA LYS A 70 -11.39 -6.68 -1.63
C LYS A 70 -10.93 -5.53 -0.75
N PRO A 71 -10.62 -5.81 0.52
CA PRO A 71 -9.93 -4.86 1.37
C PRO A 71 -8.40 -4.94 1.22
N TYR A 72 -7.75 -3.79 1.24
CA TYR A 72 -6.29 -3.67 1.15
C TYR A 72 -5.82 -2.38 1.84
N LEU A 73 -4.54 -2.30 2.17
CA LEU A 73 -3.96 -1.13 2.85
C LEU A 73 -3.16 -0.29 1.86
N HIS A 74 -3.51 0.98 1.74
CA HIS A 74 -2.65 1.99 1.14
C HIS A 74 -1.60 2.48 2.12
N VAL A 75 -0.40 2.79 1.61
CA VAL A 75 0.65 3.51 2.33
C VAL A 75 0.85 4.84 1.64
N PHE A 76 0.95 5.94 2.40
CA PHE A 76 1.10 7.30 1.88
C PHE A 76 2.54 7.78 1.95
N ASP A 77 2.86 8.80 1.15
CA ASP A 77 4.10 9.58 1.27
C ASP A 77 4.24 10.25 2.65
N ALA A 78 5.43 10.83 2.93
CA ALA A 78 5.72 11.45 4.22
C ALA A 78 4.85 12.69 4.52
N GLU A 79 4.35 13.33 3.48
CA GLU A 79 3.47 14.49 3.55
C GLU A 79 2.00 14.12 3.73
N GLY A 80 1.64 12.84 3.57
CA GLY A 80 0.26 12.34 3.59
C GLY A 80 -0.58 12.80 2.39
N LYS A 81 0.07 13.16 1.26
CA LYS A 81 -0.60 13.75 0.09
C LYS A 81 -1.10 12.71 -0.90
N ALA A 82 -0.31 11.68 -1.16
CA ALA A 82 -0.66 10.64 -2.13
C ALA A 82 -0.20 9.25 -1.66
N PRO A 83 -0.91 8.19 -2.09
CA PRO A 83 -0.46 6.83 -1.84
C PRO A 83 0.79 6.50 -2.66
N ILE A 84 1.78 5.86 -2.03
CA ILE A 84 2.92 5.21 -2.70
C ILE A 84 2.59 3.79 -3.16
N THR A 85 1.37 3.32 -2.89
CA THR A 85 0.85 2.02 -3.31
C THR A 85 -0.30 2.15 -4.29
N LYS A 86 -0.51 1.10 -5.10
CA LYS A 86 -1.54 1.11 -6.13
C LYS A 86 -2.92 0.73 -5.60
N GLY A 87 -3.96 1.39 -6.11
CA GLY A 87 -5.38 1.07 -5.90
C GLY A 87 -6.01 0.28 -7.07
N PRO A 88 -7.32 0.45 -7.32
CA PRO A 88 -8.01 -0.18 -8.46
C PRO A 88 -7.50 0.34 -9.81
N GLY A 89 -7.83 -0.38 -10.90
CA GLY A 89 -7.41 0.01 -12.25
C GLY A 89 -5.93 -0.20 -12.55
N GLY A 90 -5.40 0.49 -13.55
CA GLY A 90 -3.99 0.44 -13.96
C GLY A 90 -3.49 -0.93 -14.43
N GLN A 91 -2.17 -1.10 -14.47
CA GLN A 91 -1.53 -2.35 -14.88
C GLN A 91 -1.65 -3.42 -13.78
N PHE A 92 -2.13 -4.61 -14.15
CA PHE A 92 -2.46 -5.70 -13.23
C PHE A 92 -3.45 -5.26 -12.16
N THR A 93 -4.71 -5.07 -12.58
CA THR A 93 -5.80 -4.44 -11.80
C THR A 93 -6.08 -5.07 -10.44
N HIS A 94 -5.74 -6.36 -10.28
CA HIS A 94 -5.94 -7.14 -9.07
C HIS A 94 -4.81 -6.98 -8.03
N HIS A 95 -3.65 -6.42 -8.42
CA HIS A 95 -2.57 -6.08 -7.50
C HIS A 95 -2.83 -4.72 -6.84
N ARG A 96 -2.97 -4.70 -5.51
CA ARG A 96 -3.37 -3.50 -4.75
C ARG A 96 -2.71 -3.45 -3.38
N GLY A 97 -2.15 -2.29 -3.03
CA GLY A 97 -1.74 -1.98 -1.67
C GLY A 97 -0.82 -3.01 -1.02
N ILE A 98 -0.95 -3.10 0.30
CA ILE A 98 -0.66 -4.30 1.06
C ILE A 98 -1.93 -5.15 1.10
N PHE A 99 -1.87 -6.37 0.58
CA PHE A 99 -3.00 -7.28 0.42
C PHE A 99 -2.57 -8.73 0.63
N ILE A 100 -3.47 -9.54 1.20
CA ILE A 100 -3.30 -10.98 1.38
C ILE A 100 -4.41 -11.73 0.64
N GLY A 101 -4.06 -12.75 -0.12
CA GLY A 101 -4.99 -13.54 -0.92
C GLY A 101 -4.30 -14.73 -1.59
N TRP A 102 -5.09 -15.67 -2.11
CA TRP A 102 -4.57 -16.82 -2.87
C TRP A 102 -5.39 -17.02 -4.14
N ASN A 103 -4.72 -17.29 -5.26
CA ASN A 103 -5.40 -17.62 -6.52
C ASN A 103 -5.92 -19.06 -6.55
N LYS A 104 -5.45 -19.93 -5.64
CA LYS A 104 -5.89 -21.32 -5.54
C LYS A 104 -6.14 -21.70 -4.09
N ILE A 105 -7.42 -21.76 -3.73
CA ILE A 105 -7.90 -22.23 -2.43
C ILE A 105 -8.77 -23.45 -2.66
N THR A 106 -8.36 -24.63 -2.17
CA THR A 106 -9.20 -25.83 -2.23
C THR A 106 -10.11 -25.88 -1.01
N PHE A 107 -11.42 -26.02 -1.24
CA PHE A 107 -12.45 -26.11 -0.21
C PHE A 107 -13.59 -26.99 -0.74
N GLU A 108 -13.98 -28.03 0.02
CA GLU A 108 -15.03 -28.99 -0.36
C GLU A 108 -14.89 -29.56 -1.79
N GLY A 109 -13.67 -29.91 -2.19
CA GLY A 109 -13.38 -30.47 -3.51
C GLY A 109 -13.43 -29.46 -4.68
N LYS A 110 -13.70 -28.18 -4.41
CA LYS A 110 -13.66 -27.08 -5.38
C LYS A 110 -12.41 -26.21 -5.21
N SER A 111 -12.09 -25.43 -6.24
CA SER A 111 -10.99 -24.46 -6.23
C SER A 111 -11.53 -23.03 -6.36
N TYR A 112 -11.12 -22.15 -5.46
CA TYR A 112 -11.52 -20.75 -5.40
C TYR A 112 -10.33 -19.82 -5.61
N ASP A 113 -10.58 -18.66 -6.24
CA ASP A 113 -9.56 -17.64 -6.53
C ASP A 113 -9.92 -16.33 -5.84
N ARG A 114 -9.29 -16.10 -4.68
CA ARG A 114 -9.43 -14.90 -3.86
C ARG A 114 -8.27 -13.92 -4.10
N TRP A 115 -7.48 -14.13 -5.15
CA TRP A 115 -6.51 -13.15 -5.63
C TRP A 115 -7.12 -12.28 -6.72
N HIS A 116 -7.81 -12.90 -7.68
CA HIS A 116 -8.48 -12.22 -8.78
C HIS A 116 -9.97 -11.97 -8.50
N MET A 117 -10.51 -12.47 -7.38
CA MET A 117 -11.94 -12.41 -7.02
C MET A 117 -12.85 -13.03 -8.08
N LYS A 118 -12.50 -14.23 -8.56
CA LYS A 118 -13.37 -14.97 -9.49
C LYS A 118 -14.53 -15.59 -8.73
N ALA A 119 -15.76 -15.20 -9.09
CA ALA A 119 -17.02 -15.74 -8.56
C ALA A 119 -17.25 -15.54 -7.04
N GLY A 120 -16.74 -14.45 -6.48
CA GLY A 120 -17.00 -14.02 -5.10
C GLY A 120 -16.02 -12.94 -4.68
N ASP A 121 -16.13 -12.42 -3.46
CA ASP A 121 -15.27 -11.35 -2.92
C ASP A 121 -14.56 -11.71 -1.59
N ILE A 122 -13.68 -10.83 -1.11
CA ILE A 122 -13.32 -10.74 0.31
C ILE A 122 -13.99 -9.49 0.85
N VAL A 123 -14.83 -9.63 1.88
CA VAL A 123 -15.71 -8.55 2.33
C VAL A 123 -15.46 -8.24 3.79
N HIS A 124 -15.13 -6.97 4.08
CA HIS A 124 -15.09 -6.46 5.45
C HIS A 124 -16.47 -6.49 6.09
N GLN A 125 -16.55 -6.99 7.32
CA GLN A 125 -17.79 -7.08 8.09
C GLN A 125 -17.84 -6.02 9.19
N SER A 126 -16.76 -5.90 9.95
CA SER A 126 -16.69 -5.02 11.12
C SER A 126 -15.26 -4.81 11.58
N PHE A 127 -15.04 -3.78 12.38
CA PHE A 127 -13.84 -3.66 13.20
C PHE A 127 -14.07 -4.33 14.57
N SER A 128 -13.17 -5.21 14.99
CA SER A 128 -13.17 -5.83 16.34
C SER A 128 -12.31 -5.09 17.35
N GLY A 129 -11.45 -4.17 16.91
CA GLY A 129 -10.62 -3.36 17.79
C GLY A 129 -10.03 -2.16 17.06
N GLN A 130 -9.92 -1.03 17.75
CA GLN A 130 -9.21 0.16 17.31
C GLN A 130 -8.59 0.83 18.53
N LYS A 131 -7.29 1.08 18.49
CA LYS A 131 -6.54 1.80 19.52
C LYS A 131 -5.51 2.69 18.85
N ALA A 132 -5.44 3.96 19.24
CA ALA A 132 -4.39 4.86 18.80
C ALA A 132 -3.88 5.68 19.99
N ASP A 133 -2.58 5.88 20.05
CA ASP A 133 -1.92 6.70 21.05
C ASP A 133 -0.67 7.39 20.47
N ALA A 134 0.16 7.97 21.34
CA ALA A 134 1.37 8.65 20.90
C ALA A 134 2.41 7.70 20.27
N ALA A 135 2.37 6.39 20.53
CA ALA A 135 3.38 5.44 20.05
C ALA A 135 2.91 4.65 18.82
N GLU A 136 1.64 4.26 18.78
CA GLU A 136 1.10 3.41 17.70
C GLU A 136 -0.40 3.60 17.44
N ALA A 137 -0.84 3.16 16.26
CA ALA A 137 -2.24 2.89 15.94
C ALA A 137 -2.43 1.45 15.51
N SER A 138 -3.34 0.73 16.16
CA SER A 138 -3.70 -0.66 15.86
C SER A 138 -5.19 -0.77 15.59
N PHE A 139 -5.56 -1.49 14.54
CA PHE A 139 -6.95 -1.85 14.28
C PHE A 139 -7.07 -3.29 13.78
N SER A 140 -8.22 -3.91 14.08
CA SER A 140 -8.55 -5.29 13.69
C SER A 140 -9.81 -5.28 12.84
N SER A 141 -9.72 -5.81 11.63
CA SER A 141 -10.79 -5.94 10.65
C SER A 141 -11.21 -7.40 10.52
N ASN A 142 -12.50 -7.66 10.70
CA ASN A 142 -13.10 -8.97 10.43
C ASN A 142 -13.53 -9.01 8.97
N THR A 143 -13.11 -10.02 8.22
CA THR A 143 -13.49 -10.20 6.81
C THR A 143 -13.96 -11.61 6.54
N ILE A 144 -14.87 -11.75 5.57
CA ILE A 144 -15.34 -13.04 5.07
C ILE A 144 -14.80 -13.24 3.66
N TRP A 145 -14.18 -14.39 3.45
CA TRP A 145 -13.74 -14.85 2.13
C TRP A 145 -14.83 -15.75 1.58
N GLN A 146 -15.58 -15.24 0.60
CA GLN A 146 -16.79 -15.88 0.12
C GLN A 146 -16.50 -17.12 -0.73
N ALA A 147 -17.34 -18.14 -0.58
CA ALA A 147 -17.46 -19.26 -1.52
C ALA A 147 -18.35 -18.86 -2.72
N ASP A 148 -19.03 -19.83 -3.34
CA ASP A 148 -19.96 -19.59 -4.45
C ASP A 148 -21.17 -18.72 -4.03
N LYS A 149 -21.51 -18.74 -2.74
CA LYS A 149 -22.60 -17.95 -2.17
C LYS A 149 -22.05 -17.01 -1.07
N PRO A 150 -22.52 -15.76 -0.99
CA PRO A 150 -22.02 -14.79 0.00
C PRO A 150 -22.22 -15.19 1.46
N ASP A 151 -23.22 -16.02 1.75
CA ASP A 151 -23.57 -16.51 3.10
C ASP A 151 -22.67 -17.64 3.60
N ARG A 152 -21.77 -18.16 2.74
CA ARG A 152 -20.88 -19.26 3.09
C ARG A 152 -19.42 -18.85 2.98
N ALA A 153 -18.77 -18.77 4.14
CA ALA A 153 -17.35 -18.45 4.24
C ALA A 153 -16.48 -19.68 3.93
N ILE A 154 -15.51 -19.50 3.03
CA ILE A 154 -14.34 -20.38 2.92
C ILE A 154 -13.43 -20.11 4.11
N ILE A 155 -13.16 -18.82 4.36
CA ILE A 155 -12.33 -18.34 5.46
C ILE A 155 -13.05 -17.19 6.18
N GLU A 156 -13.03 -17.24 7.51
CA GLU A 156 -13.25 -16.09 8.38
C GLU A 156 -11.88 -15.54 8.77
N GLU A 157 -11.60 -14.28 8.46
CA GLU A 157 -10.32 -13.64 8.75
C GLU A 157 -10.49 -12.53 9.80
N GLU A 158 -9.73 -12.61 10.89
CA GLU A 158 -9.42 -11.43 11.71
C GLU A 158 -8.04 -10.90 11.33
N ARG A 159 -8.01 -9.69 10.75
CA ARG A 159 -6.79 -9.04 10.27
C ARG A 159 -6.46 -7.85 11.15
N THR A 160 -5.35 -7.93 11.89
CA THR A 160 -4.85 -6.85 12.73
C THR A 160 -3.68 -6.15 12.07
N MET A 161 -3.75 -4.83 11.98
CA MET A 161 -2.69 -3.98 11.43
C MET A 161 -2.30 -2.93 12.47
N THR A 162 -1.00 -2.89 12.81
CA THR A 162 -0.45 -1.93 13.77
C THR A 162 0.62 -1.08 13.10
N VAL A 163 0.41 0.23 13.08
CA VAL A 163 1.33 1.23 12.54
C VAL A 163 2.08 1.89 13.69
N ARG A 164 3.41 1.95 13.60
CA ARG A 164 4.28 2.61 14.59
C ARG A 164 5.24 3.57 13.91
N ARG A 165 5.72 4.56 14.67
CA ARG A 165 6.87 5.38 14.26
C ARG A 165 8.14 4.54 14.27
N GLY A 166 9.06 4.86 13.37
CA GLY A 166 10.46 4.51 13.50
C GLY A 166 10.79 3.04 13.21
N GLY A 167 11.90 2.57 13.79
CA GLY A 167 12.61 1.36 13.37
C GLY A 167 13.70 1.70 12.35
N ALA A 168 13.80 0.91 11.28
CA ALA A 168 14.70 1.19 10.16
C ALA A 168 14.10 2.15 9.10
N GLY A 169 12.86 2.61 9.27
CA GLY A 169 12.16 3.48 8.31
C GLY A 169 11.35 4.59 8.99
N ARG A 170 10.55 5.32 8.19
CA ARG A 170 9.61 6.35 8.69
C ARG A 170 8.49 5.72 9.51
N ILE A 171 7.88 4.66 8.99
CA ILE A 171 6.87 3.87 9.69
C ILE A 171 7.15 2.37 9.58
N VAL A 172 6.67 1.63 10.57
CA VAL A 172 6.60 0.17 10.57
C VAL A 172 5.14 -0.25 10.64
N ILE A 173 4.77 -1.24 9.86
CA ILE A 173 3.42 -1.82 9.81
C ILE A 173 3.53 -3.30 10.15
N ASP A 174 3.07 -3.69 11.33
CA ASP A 174 2.85 -5.09 11.67
C ASP A 174 1.49 -5.53 11.12
N PHE A 175 1.47 -6.66 10.44
CA PHE A 175 0.29 -7.27 9.83
C PHE A 175 0.14 -8.68 10.37
N THR A 176 -0.97 -8.96 11.05
CA THR A 176 -1.33 -10.31 11.50
C THR A 176 -2.66 -10.70 10.91
N SER A 177 -2.74 -11.87 10.29
CA SER A 177 -3.99 -12.43 9.76
C SER A 177 -4.25 -13.80 10.38
N LYS A 178 -5.39 -13.93 11.05
CA LYS A 178 -5.91 -15.19 11.58
C LYS A 178 -6.95 -15.73 10.60
N LEU A 179 -6.57 -16.72 9.81
CA LEU A 179 -7.38 -17.36 8.79
C LEU A 179 -8.03 -18.61 9.37
N LYS A 180 -9.31 -18.52 9.74
CA LYS A 180 -10.10 -19.63 10.26
C LYS A 180 -10.86 -20.33 9.14
N ALA A 181 -10.91 -21.66 9.17
CA ALA A 181 -11.67 -22.48 8.23
C ALA A 181 -12.97 -22.99 8.88
N PRO A 182 -14.06 -22.20 8.91
CA PRO A 182 -15.25 -22.52 9.71
C PRO A 182 -16.06 -23.71 9.16
N ASN A 183 -16.09 -23.88 7.84
CA ASN A 183 -17.07 -24.72 7.15
C ASN A 183 -16.50 -25.97 6.47
N GLY A 184 -15.22 -26.27 6.68
CA GLY A 184 -14.52 -27.38 6.02
C GLY A 184 -13.02 -27.15 5.97
N GLU A 185 -12.24 -28.17 5.59
CA GLU A 185 -10.80 -28.02 5.36
C GLU A 185 -10.53 -27.06 4.20
N VAL A 186 -9.52 -26.21 4.38
CA VAL A 186 -9.06 -25.23 3.40
C VAL A 186 -7.59 -25.47 3.09
N LYS A 187 -7.25 -25.65 1.82
CA LYS A 187 -5.86 -25.71 1.35
C LYS A 187 -5.50 -24.45 0.58
N LEU A 188 -4.53 -23.70 1.09
CA LEU A 188 -3.94 -22.51 0.47
C LEU A 188 -2.76 -22.92 -0.41
N ASP A 189 -2.86 -22.65 -1.71
CA ASP A 189 -1.90 -23.07 -2.74
C ASP A 189 -1.86 -22.03 -3.88
N GLY A 190 -1.12 -22.30 -4.95
CA GLY A 190 -1.01 -21.41 -6.10
C GLY A 190 0.43 -21.12 -6.52
N ASP A 191 0.69 -19.86 -6.84
CA ASP A 191 1.99 -19.38 -7.28
C ASP A 191 2.37 -18.06 -6.60
N PRO A 192 3.68 -17.80 -6.40
CA PRO A 192 4.13 -16.62 -5.67
C PRO A 192 3.78 -15.30 -6.35
N GLU A 193 3.42 -15.27 -7.63
CA GLU A 193 3.03 -14.07 -8.38
C GLU A 193 1.57 -13.67 -8.13
N HIS A 194 0.72 -14.64 -7.75
CA HIS A 194 -0.72 -14.45 -7.56
C HIS A 194 -1.26 -15.03 -6.24
N ALA A 195 -0.41 -15.15 -5.22
CA ALA A 195 -0.83 -15.58 -3.90
C ALA A 195 0.10 -15.05 -2.80
N GLY A 196 -0.33 -15.19 -1.55
CA GLY A 196 0.39 -14.76 -0.37
C GLY A 196 0.00 -13.35 0.09
N ILE A 197 0.90 -12.73 0.83
CA ILE A 197 0.84 -11.31 1.16
C ILE A 197 1.80 -10.55 0.24
N HIS A 198 1.42 -9.34 -0.18
CA HIS A 198 2.30 -8.55 -1.03
C HIS A 198 2.23 -7.06 -0.71
N PHE A 199 3.27 -6.35 -1.14
CA PHE A 199 3.26 -4.91 -1.36
C PHE A 199 3.21 -4.63 -2.87
N ARG A 200 2.30 -3.75 -3.28
CA ARG A 200 2.22 -3.24 -4.66
C ARG A 200 2.46 -1.72 -4.66
N PRO A 201 3.62 -1.24 -5.14
CA PRO A 201 3.87 0.17 -5.37
C PRO A 201 2.82 0.77 -6.31
N ALA A 202 2.68 2.09 -6.30
CA ALA A 202 1.82 2.85 -7.20
C ALA A 202 2.00 2.43 -8.67
N ASN A 203 0.97 2.64 -9.48
CA ASN A 203 0.99 2.21 -10.88
C ASN A 203 2.05 2.97 -11.69
N GLU A 204 2.37 4.19 -11.26
CA GLU A 204 3.22 5.18 -11.89
C GLU A 204 4.72 5.01 -11.56
N VAL A 205 5.12 3.86 -10.99
CA VAL A 205 6.53 3.60 -10.71
C VAL A 205 7.39 3.61 -11.97
N ASP A 206 8.62 4.07 -11.82
CA ASP A 206 9.64 3.98 -12.87
C ASP A 206 10.10 2.52 -13.01
N LEU A 207 9.64 1.88 -14.09
CA LEU A 207 9.95 0.48 -14.42
C LEU A 207 11.45 0.23 -14.73
N SER A 208 12.28 1.26 -14.79
CA SER A 208 13.73 1.13 -15.01
C SER A 208 14.57 1.22 -13.73
N ALA A 209 13.94 1.60 -12.60
CA ALA A 209 14.66 2.01 -11.38
C ALA A 209 14.42 1.09 -10.16
N GLY A 210 13.82 -0.08 -10.34
CA GLY A 210 13.57 -1.03 -9.26
C GLY A 210 14.83 -1.81 -8.86
N VAL A 211 15.08 -1.95 -7.56
CA VAL A 211 16.17 -2.77 -7.00
C VAL A 211 15.63 -3.60 -5.85
N TYR A 212 16.07 -4.86 -5.76
CA TYR A 212 15.75 -5.77 -4.67
C TYR A 212 16.99 -6.12 -3.84
N VAL A 213 16.79 -6.28 -2.53
CA VAL A 213 17.82 -6.65 -1.56
C VAL A 213 17.38 -7.90 -0.81
N TYR A 214 18.24 -8.92 -0.78
CA TYR A 214 17.97 -10.22 -0.17
C TYR A 214 18.97 -10.51 0.95
N PRO A 215 18.55 -11.11 2.08
CA PRO A 215 19.38 -11.44 3.25
C PRO A 215 20.19 -12.73 3.05
N LYS A 216 20.82 -12.87 1.88
CA LYS A 216 21.56 -14.06 1.50
C LYS A 216 22.60 -13.70 0.44
N GLU A 217 23.79 -14.27 0.53
CA GLU A 217 24.78 -14.20 -0.54
C GLU A 217 24.33 -15.05 -1.75
N ASN A 218 24.55 -14.55 -2.98
CA ASN A 218 24.15 -15.23 -4.22
C ASN A 218 22.66 -15.62 -4.27
N ALA A 219 21.79 -14.79 -3.71
CA ALA A 219 20.35 -15.03 -3.62
C ALA A 219 19.70 -15.26 -5.00
N ASP A 220 18.84 -16.29 -5.13
CA ASP A 220 18.05 -16.58 -6.32
C ASP A 220 16.57 -16.63 -5.95
N ALA A 221 15.85 -15.52 -6.16
CA ALA A 221 14.44 -15.38 -5.77
C ALA A 221 13.49 -16.39 -6.45
N HIS A 222 13.89 -17.00 -7.56
CA HIS A 222 13.05 -18.02 -8.23
C HIS A 222 13.13 -19.39 -7.57
N LYS A 223 14.18 -19.65 -6.79
CA LYS A 223 14.48 -20.98 -6.19
C LYS A 223 14.49 -20.97 -4.68
N ASP A 224 15.05 -19.91 -4.10
CA ASP A 224 15.21 -19.78 -2.67
C ASP A 224 13.86 -19.67 -1.98
N LYS A 225 13.81 -20.20 -0.76
CA LYS A 225 12.63 -20.22 0.10
C LYS A 225 12.99 -19.62 1.44
N ASP A 226 11.96 -19.23 2.18
CA ASP A 226 12.06 -18.85 3.59
C ASP A 226 13.03 -17.70 3.85
N TYR A 227 13.07 -16.69 2.96
CA TYR A 227 13.74 -15.44 3.30
C TYR A 227 13.10 -14.83 4.56
N PRO A 228 13.90 -14.44 5.57
CA PRO A 228 13.38 -13.77 6.76
C PRO A 228 12.81 -12.38 6.42
N TRP A 229 13.41 -11.72 5.43
CA TRP A 229 12.95 -10.46 4.90
C TRP A 229 13.40 -10.27 3.45
N VAL A 230 12.72 -9.42 2.69
CA VAL A 230 13.15 -8.95 1.38
C VAL A 230 12.89 -7.45 1.26
N GLY A 231 13.89 -6.71 0.78
CA GLY A 231 13.80 -5.28 0.53
C GLY A 231 13.57 -4.95 -0.94
N GLN A 232 12.80 -3.90 -1.21
CA GLN A 232 12.67 -3.29 -2.51
C GLN A 232 12.87 -1.77 -2.42
N THR A 233 13.70 -1.20 -3.29
CA THR A 233 13.72 0.24 -3.58
C THR A 233 13.06 0.49 -4.95
N PHE A 234 12.21 1.50 -5.05
CA PHE A 234 11.57 1.93 -6.29
C PHE A 234 11.50 3.46 -6.39
N LYS A 235 11.31 3.97 -7.61
CA LYS A 235 11.08 5.40 -7.85
C LYS A 235 9.64 5.68 -8.26
N LEU A 236 9.09 6.76 -7.73
CA LEU A 236 7.74 7.25 -8.02
C LEU A 236 7.78 8.78 -8.04
N ASN A 237 7.37 9.39 -9.16
CA ASN A 237 7.36 10.84 -9.35
C ASN A 237 8.70 11.53 -9.03
N GLY A 238 9.81 10.87 -9.38
CA GLY A 238 11.17 11.36 -9.12
C GLY A 238 11.69 11.10 -7.70
N ASN A 239 10.83 10.72 -6.76
CA ASN A 239 11.20 10.36 -5.39
C ASN A 239 11.58 8.88 -5.30
N SER A 240 12.49 8.55 -4.40
CA SER A 240 12.86 7.16 -4.08
C SER A 240 12.13 6.72 -2.81
N TYR A 241 11.66 5.48 -2.80
CA TYR A 241 11.05 4.83 -1.63
C TYR A 241 11.65 3.45 -1.46
N SER A 242 11.78 2.99 -0.22
CA SER A 242 12.23 1.65 0.09
C SER A 242 11.26 0.96 1.04
N VAL A 243 10.94 -0.30 0.76
CA VAL A 243 10.05 -1.13 1.55
C VAL A 243 10.75 -2.45 1.86
N VAL A 244 10.73 -2.85 3.13
CA VAL A 244 11.17 -4.20 3.54
C VAL A 244 9.97 -4.97 4.04
N GLU A 245 9.70 -6.12 3.44
CA GLU A 245 8.72 -7.08 3.95
C GLU A 245 9.45 -8.18 4.72
N MET A 246 8.97 -8.49 5.93
CA MET A 246 9.54 -9.49 6.83
C MET A 246 8.51 -10.59 7.09
N SER A 247 8.94 -11.85 7.09
CA SER A 247 8.11 -13.00 7.41
C SER A 247 8.49 -13.54 8.78
N HIS A 248 7.52 -13.63 9.70
CA HIS A 248 7.79 -14.13 11.04
C HIS A 248 8.18 -15.62 11.01
N PRO A 249 9.10 -16.11 11.86
CA PRO A 249 9.53 -17.51 11.87
C PRO A 249 8.43 -18.53 12.20
N THR A 250 7.28 -18.07 12.71
CA THR A 250 6.10 -18.93 12.96
C THR A 250 5.19 -19.10 11.74
N ASN A 251 5.46 -18.39 10.65
CA ASN A 251 4.72 -18.59 9.39
C ASN A 251 5.07 -19.97 8.80
N PRO A 252 4.25 -20.50 7.87
CA PRO A 252 4.56 -21.76 7.21
C PRO A 252 5.93 -21.76 6.53
N THR A 253 6.70 -22.84 6.72
CA THR A 253 8.00 -23.05 6.07
C THR A 253 7.84 -23.45 4.60
N GLY A 254 8.91 -23.36 3.82
CA GLY A 254 8.88 -23.59 2.38
C GLY A 254 8.26 -22.42 1.61
N THR A 255 8.11 -21.26 2.26
CA THR A 255 7.53 -20.04 1.70
C THR A 255 8.37 -19.55 0.53
N ARG A 256 7.74 -19.40 -0.64
CA ARG A 256 8.37 -18.80 -1.82
C ARG A 256 8.14 -17.30 -1.81
N TRP A 257 9.00 -16.56 -2.50
CA TRP A 257 8.88 -15.12 -2.63
C TRP A 257 8.82 -14.73 -4.09
N SER A 258 7.92 -13.82 -4.44
CA SER A 258 7.97 -13.12 -5.71
C SER A 258 8.56 -11.75 -5.41
N ALA A 259 9.83 -11.53 -5.73
CA ALA A 259 10.51 -10.30 -5.36
C ALA A 259 11.54 -9.87 -6.41
N TYR A 260 11.13 -9.82 -7.67
CA TYR A 260 12.05 -9.61 -8.78
C TYR A 260 11.45 -8.78 -9.92
N ARG A 261 10.19 -8.32 -9.82
CA ARG A 261 9.47 -7.67 -10.93
C ARG A 261 9.76 -6.17 -11.00
N ASN A 262 10.01 -5.62 -12.20
CA ASN A 262 10.26 -4.18 -12.38
C ASN A 262 9.09 -3.25 -12.03
N TYR A 263 7.85 -3.71 -12.15
CA TYR A 263 6.69 -2.97 -11.65
C TYR A 263 6.58 -3.04 -10.12
N GLY A 264 7.41 -3.84 -9.47
CA GLY A 264 7.66 -3.73 -8.05
C GLY A 264 6.67 -4.44 -7.13
N ARG A 265 5.67 -5.15 -7.67
CA ARG A 265 4.87 -6.05 -6.82
C ARG A 265 5.80 -7.10 -6.23
N PHE A 266 5.82 -7.24 -4.91
CA PHE A 266 6.57 -8.30 -4.26
C PHE A 266 5.93 -8.80 -2.98
N GLY A 267 6.26 -10.02 -2.58
CA GLY A 267 5.96 -10.52 -1.24
C GLY A 267 6.03 -12.04 -1.07
N ALA A 268 5.72 -12.46 0.15
CA ALA A 268 5.81 -13.84 0.62
C ALA A 268 4.55 -14.66 0.29
N PHE A 269 4.75 -15.88 -0.21
CA PHE A 269 3.71 -16.84 -0.54
C PHE A 269 3.88 -18.13 0.28
N PRO A 270 3.25 -18.22 1.46
CA PRO A 270 3.15 -19.47 2.18
C PRO A 270 2.03 -20.33 1.60
N THR A 271 2.22 -21.65 1.66
CA THR A 271 1.18 -22.64 1.46
C THR A 271 0.85 -23.32 2.78
N ALA A 272 -0.41 -23.73 2.94
CA ALA A 272 -0.86 -24.37 4.18
C ALA A 272 -2.16 -25.15 3.96
N THR A 273 -2.41 -26.10 4.85
CA THR A 273 -3.74 -26.70 5.02
C THR A 273 -4.27 -26.30 6.40
N ILE A 274 -5.50 -25.80 6.42
CA ILE A 274 -6.23 -25.41 7.63
C ILE A 274 -7.38 -26.41 7.77
N LYS A 275 -7.36 -27.25 8.81
CA LYS A 275 -8.44 -28.20 9.05
C LYS A 275 -9.72 -27.45 9.43
N GLN A 276 -10.87 -28.10 9.24
CA GLN A 276 -12.15 -27.53 9.67
C GLN A 276 -12.11 -27.18 11.17
N GLY A 277 -12.50 -25.95 11.49
CA GLY A 277 -12.49 -25.41 12.85
C GLY A 277 -11.16 -24.80 13.28
N ASP A 278 -10.05 -25.14 12.63
CA ASP A 278 -8.73 -24.63 12.96
C ASP A 278 -8.49 -23.22 12.38
N THR A 279 -7.44 -22.57 12.89
CA THR A 279 -7.01 -21.23 12.47
C THR A 279 -5.52 -21.23 12.17
N LEU A 280 -5.15 -20.77 10.98
CA LEU A 280 -3.78 -20.42 10.64
C LEU A 280 -3.52 -18.96 10.98
N THR A 281 -2.49 -18.67 11.76
CA THR A 281 -2.04 -17.29 11.99
C THR A 281 -0.76 -17.04 11.19
N VAL A 282 -0.80 -16.01 10.33
CA VAL A 282 0.39 -15.51 9.63
C VAL A 282 0.70 -14.08 10.08
N LYS A 283 2.00 -13.77 10.19
CA LYS A 283 2.51 -12.50 10.70
C LYS A 283 3.57 -11.94 9.77
N TYR A 284 3.44 -10.68 9.41
CA TYR A 284 4.39 -9.96 8.57
C TYR A 284 4.68 -8.58 9.14
N ARG A 285 5.83 -8.02 8.80
CA ARG A 285 6.20 -6.64 9.10
C ARG A 285 6.63 -5.94 7.82
N PHE A 286 6.13 -4.74 7.59
CA PHE A 286 6.58 -3.84 6.53
C PHE A 286 7.30 -2.65 7.13
N VAL A 287 8.55 -2.42 6.74
CA VAL A 287 9.30 -1.19 7.06
C VAL A 287 9.19 -0.28 5.85
N ILE A 288 8.69 0.94 6.03
CA ILE A 288 8.54 1.93 4.97
C ILE A 288 9.55 3.05 5.19
N ALA A 289 10.45 3.26 4.23
CA ALA A 289 11.45 4.32 4.26
C ALA A 289 11.30 5.25 3.05
N ASP A 290 11.44 6.55 3.28
CA ASP A 290 11.52 7.54 2.21
C ASP A 290 13.01 7.69 1.83
N GLY A 291 13.36 7.33 0.60
CA GLY A 291 14.72 7.35 0.10
C GLY A 291 15.37 5.96 -0.06
N PRO A 292 16.71 5.85 0.16
CA PRO A 292 17.45 4.61 -0.06
C PRO A 292 17.07 3.52 0.94
N MET A 293 17.46 2.28 0.62
CA MET A 293 17.26 1.14 1.51
C MET A 293 17.96 1.39 2.85
N PRO A 294 17.30 1.14 4.01
CA PRO A 294 17.96 1.16 5.30
C PRO A 294 19.15 0.19 5.36
N SER A 295 20.10 0.43 6.27
CA SER A 295 21.26 -0.46 6.38
C SER A 295 20.85 -1.88 6.77
N THR A 296 21.63 -2.88 6.37
CA THR A 296 21.34 -4.28 6.68
C THR A 296 21.28 -4.52 8.19
N GLU A 297 22.10 -3.82 8.98
CA GLU A 297 22.08 -3.86 10.44
C GLU A 297 20.74 -3.34 11.00
N ALA A 298 20.24 -2.23 10.47
CA ALA A 298 18.96 -1.66 10.90
C ALA A 298 17.79 -2.57 10.52
N ILE A 299 17.82 -3.15 9.32
CA ILE A 299 16.83 -4.13 8.86
C ILE A 299 16.85 -5.37 9.76
N GLN A 300 18.04 -5.92 10.02
CA GLN A 300 18.19 -7.12 10.85
C GLN A 300 17.73 -6.87 12.28
N LYS A 301 18.04 -5.71 12.87
CA LYS A 301 17.52 -5.32 14.19
C LYS A 301 16.00 -5.28 14.21
N SER A 302 15.37 -4.67 13.20
CA SER A 302 13.91 -4.63 13.09
C SER A 302 13.30 -6.02 12.90
N TYR A 303 14.01 -6.94 12.23
CA TYR A 303 13.60 -8.34 12.11
C TYR A 303 13.73 -9.09 13.45
N ASP A 304 14.82 -8.92 14.18
CA ASP A 304 15.04 -9.56 15.48
C ASP A 304 13.95 -9.16 16.49
N GLU A 305 13.63 -7.86 16.54
CA GLU A 305 12.50 -7.33 17.33
C GLU A 305 11.16 -7.96 16.91
N PHE A 306 10.95 -8.12 15.60
CA PHE A 306 9.73 -8.71 15.06
C PHE A 306 9.62 -10.21 15.36
N ALA A 307 10.72 -10.94 15.22
CA ALA A 307 10.82 -12.37 15.44
C ALA A 307 10.84 -12.75 16.94
N GLY A 308 10.95 -11.78 17.83
CA GLY A 308 11.05 -12.00 19.28
C GLY A 308 12.38 -12.60 19.70
N ALA A 309 13.47 -12.29 18.98
CA ALA A 309 14.80 -12.76 19.32
C ALA A 309 15.24 -12.15 20.67
N THR A 310 15.77 -12.99 21.56
CA THR A 310 16.26 -12.56 22.89
C THR A 310 17.69 -12.02 22.86
N THR A 311 18.41 -12.31 21.78
CA THR A 311 19.76 -11.79 21.49
C THR A 311 19.82 -11.37 20.01
N PRO A 312 20.63 -10.35 19.67
CA PRO A 312 20.81 -9.95 18.27
C PRO A 312 21.29 -11.12 17.39
N SER A 313 20.62 -11.32 16.26
CA SER A 313 21.06 -12.29 15.25
C SER A 313 22.26 -11.74 14.47
N PRO A 314 23.08 -12.61 13.86
CA PRO A 314 24.11 -12.16 12.92
C PRO A 314 23.49 -11.35 11.78
N VAL A 315 24.15 -10.25 11.41
CA VAL A 315 23.76 -9.44 10.25
C VAL A 315 24.10 -10.25 8.99
N PRO A 316 23.10 -10.59 8.14
CA PRO A 316 23.35 -11.45 6.99
C PRO A 316 24.13 -10.70 5.91
N MET A 317 24.97 -11.43 5.17
CA MET A 317 25.44 -10.94 3.88
C MET A 317 24.24 -10.77 2.94
N VAL A 318 24.27 -9.72 2.11
CA VAL A 318 23.17 -9.40 1.21
C VAL A 318 23.53 -9.55 -0.25
N THR A 319 22.52 -9.88 -1.05
CA THR A 319 22.57 -9.78 -2.51
C THR A 319 21.68 -8.62 -2.94
N VAL A 320 22.20 -7.74 -3.79
CA VAL A 320 21.44 -6.64 -4.41
C VAL A 320 21.29 -6.92 -5.89
N LYS A 321 20.06 -6.90 -6.41
CA LYS A 321 19.77 -7.13 -7.84
C LYS A 321 18.86 -6.05 -8.40
N PRO A 322 19.13 -5.53 -9.62
CA PRO A 322 18.12 -4.76 -10.32
C PRO A 322 16.88 -5.64 -10.57
N ALA A 323 15.70 -5.02 -10.57
CA ALA A 323 14.47 -5.72 -10.88
C ALA A 323 14.48 -6.22 -12.33
N GLU A 324 13.97 -7.42 -12.57
CA GLU A 324 13.87 -8.05 -13.88
C GLU A 324 12.98 -7.23 -14.82
N GLY A 325 13.46 -7.05 -16.04
CA GLY A 325 12.79 -6.20 -17.03
C GLY A 325 13.10 -4.71 -16.87
N SER A 326 13.90 -4.29 -15.87
CA SER A 326 14.43 -2.93 -15.82
C SER A 326 15.42 -2.74 -16.96
N LYS A 327 15.02 -1.99 -17.99
CA LYS A 327 15.94 -1.51 -19.02
C LYS A 327 16.30 -0.08 -18.67
N PRO A 328 17.59 0.26 -18.46
CA PRO A 328 17.99 1.64 -18.24
C PRO A 328 17.46 2.52 -19.37
N SER A 329 16.88 3.67 -19.04
CA SER A 329 16.60 4.68 -20.05
C SER A 329 17.92 5.05 -20.74
N ALA A 330 17.99 4.90 -22.06
CA ALA A 330 19.14 5.40 -22.82
C ALA A 330 19.36 6.89 -22.46
N PRO A 331 20.60 7.36 -22.28
CA PRO A 331 20.84 8.76 -22.00
C PRO A 331 20.20 9.59 -23.10
N LYS A 332 19.32 10.54 -22.71
CA LYS A 332 18.78 11.53 -23.67
C LYS A 332 19.97 12.21 -24.32
N LYS A 333 20.20 11.94 -25.61
CA LYS A 333 21.15 12.72 -26.42
C LYS A 333 20.78 14.19 -26.23
N ALA A 334 21.75 15.01 -25.83
CA ALA A 334 21.59 16.45 -25.81
C ALA A 334 21.05 16.90 -27.19
N PRO A 335 20.15 17.89 -27.25
CA PRO A 335 19.72 18.44 -28.52
C PRO A 335 20.97 18.86 -29.30
N ALA A 336 21.11 18.37 -30.52
CA ALA A 336 22.17 18.84 -31.40
C ALA A 336 22.01 20.35 -31.56
N GLU A 337 23.08 21.11 -31.28
CA GLU A 337 23.14 22.54 -31.51
C GLU A 337 22.68 22.82 -32.96
N GLY A 338 21.60 23.59 -33.08
CA GLY A 338 21.01 23.94 -34.37
C GLY A 338 22.02 24.71 -35.22
N LYS A 339 22.21 24.27 -36.46
CA LYS A 339 22.90 25.07 -37.49
C LYS A 339 22.21 26.43 -37.63
N PRO A 340 22.95 27.53 -37.83
CA PRO A 340 22.36 28.83 -38.12
C PRO A 340 21.55 28.73 -39.42
N THR A 341 20.27 29.07 -39.36
CA THR A 341 19.45 29.27 -40.55
C THR A 341 19.68 30.68 -41.07
N ASP A 342 20.32 30.80 -42.24
CA ASP A 342 20.36 32.04 -43.02
C ASP A 342 18.93 32.45 -43.39
N GLN A 343 18.49 33.60 -42.88
CA GLN A 343 17.31 34.30 -43.39
C GLN A 343 17.70 35.21 -44.56
N PRO A 344 17.04 35.13 -45.73
CA PRO A 344 17.20 36.15 -46.74
C PRO A 344 16.36 37.38 -46.37
N ALA A 345 17.03 38.54 -46.38
CA ALA A 345 16.44 39.85 -46.13
C ALA A 345 15.33 40.17 -47.15
N LYS A 346 14.13 40.48 -46.67
CA LYS A 346 13.07 41.09 -47.48
C LYS A 346 13.35 42.57 -47.66
N ALA A 347 13.68 42.96 -48.88
CA ALA A 347 13.70 44.36 -49.31
C ALA A 347 12.26 44.91 -49.33
N GLY A 348 12.06 46.05 -48.66
CA GLY A 348 10.81 46.81 -48.70
C GLY A 348 10.60 47.47 -50.06
N ASN A 349 9.34 47.78 -50.37
CA ASN A 349 9.00 48.65 -51.49
C ASN A 349 8.24 49.88 -50.94
N PRO A 350 8.50 51.10 -51.44
CA PRO A 350 7.99 52.32 -50.85
C PRO A 350 6.61 52.71 -51.37
N LEU A 351 5.94 53.54 -50.57
CA LEU A 351 4.67 54.23 -50.84
C LEU A 351 4.68 55.01 -52.16
N LYS A 352 3.60 54.87 -52.94
CA LYS A 352 2.77 55.99 -53.42
C LYS A 352 1.32 55.55 -53.51
#